data_AF-A0A382GUW1-F1
#
_entry.id   AF-A0A382GUW1-F1
#
_cell.length_a   1.000
_cell.length_b   1.000
_cell.length_c   1.000
_cell.angle_alpha   90.00
_cell.angle_beta   90.00
_cell.angle_gamma   90.00
#
_symmetry.space_group_name_H-M   'P 1'
#
loop_
_entity.id
_entity.type
_entity.pdbx_description
1 polymer ?
#
loop_
_entity_poly.entity_id
_entity_poly.type
_entity_poly.pdbx_seq_one_letter_code
_entity_poly.pdbx_strand_id
1 'polypeptide(L)'
;VKWFSASSATNYPCPGDQLKSNEEVLNYNPDAVFVPGNVVPHFWPGLKVQIFHGLDDEVRGFYNITGFFDLYCTTGPAMTEKFSIIAMQKKHFLVRETGWPKLDPVYKNRWIFGDQKDQLIDQYELNPELPIILYAPTFPRKYTSAQNLLDAIKKLKNGKYNWIIKFHSLMDKSVQERYKQLENENLRVVDELNILPIMAGSDIMITDTSSVAYEFLPFDRPLVTFQAIARKNKGINIQNPTEL
;
A
#
# COMPACT_ATOMS: atom_id res chain seq x y z
N VAL A 1 -14.46 -15.38 13.40
CA VAL A 1 -13.15 -14.92 12.88
C VAL A 1 -12.37 -14.36 14.04
N LYS A 2 -11.10 -14.75 14.17
CA LYS A 2 -10.17 -14.22 15.17
C LYS A 2 -8.93 -13.70 14.44
N TRP A 3 -8.26 -12.73 15.03
CA TRP A 3 -7.07 -12.10 14.46
C TRP A 3 -5.83 -12.51 15.22
N PHE A 4 -4.69 -12.53 14.54
CA PHE A 4 -3.38 -12.70 15.16
C PHE A 4 -2.43 -11.68 14.55
N SER A 5 -1.68 -10.97 15.39
CA SER A 5 -0.68 -10.00 14.94
C SER A 5 0.72 -10.47 15.34
N ALA A 6 1.68 -10.36 14.43
CA ALA A 6 3.07 -10.69 14.67
C ALA A 6 3.98 -9.52 14.25
N SER A 7 5.20 -9.50 14.78
CA SER A 7 6.23 -8.53 14.39
C SER A 7 5.72 -7.08 14.54
N SER A 8 5.98 -6.19 13.59
CA SER A 8 5.52 -4.80 13.64
C SER A 8 4.00 -4.64 13.68
N ALA A 9 3.23 -5.66 13.30
CA ALA A 9 1.77 -5.60 13.32
C ALA A 9 1.19 -5.52 14.74
N THR A 10 1.95 -5.94 15.77
CA THR A 10 1.50 -5.89 17.18
C THR A 10 1.36 -4.46 17.71
N ASN A 11 1.96 -3.49 17.01
CA ASN A 11 1.90 -2.07 17.39
C ASN A 11 0.64 -1.36 16.90
N TYR A 12 -0.25 -2.06 16.18
CA TYR A 12 -1.46 -1.50 15.60
C TYR A 12 -2.72 -2.11 16.23
N PRO A 13 -3.82 -1.33 16.31
CA PRO A 13 -5.08 -1.83 16.83
C PRO A 13 -5.63 -2.93 15.94
N CYS A 14 -6.11 -3.98 16.59
CA CYS A 14 -6.78 -5.10 15.93
C CYS A 14 -8.29 -4.79 15.77
N PRO A 15 -8.89 -5.03 14.59
CA PRO A 15 -10.30 -4.69 14.34
C PRO A 15 -11.31 -5.64 15.00
N GLY A 16 -10.87 -6.61 15.79
CA GLY A 16 -11.75 -7.55 16.49
C GLY A 16 -10.98 -8.42 17.49
N ASP A 17 -11.58 -9.55 17.85
CA ASP A 17 -11.00 -10.46 18.84
C ASP A 17 -9.63 -11.00 18.42
N GLN A 18 -8.64 -10.73 19.25
CA GLN A 18 -7.24 -11.02 18.97
C GLN A 18 -6.73 -12.19 19.81
N LEU A 19 -6.14 -13.18 19.15
CA LEU A 19 -5.36 -14.26 19.74
C LEU A 19 -3.93 -13.77 19.93
N LYS A 20 -3.36 -14.02 21.11
CA LYS A 20 -2.07 -13.48 21.54
C LYS A 20 -0.96 -14.52 21.62
N SER A 21 -1.27 -15.80 21.49
CA SER A 21 -0.31 -16.89 21.61
C SER A 21 -0.61 -18.04 20.64
N ASN A 22 0.41 -18.88 20.40
CA ASN A 22 0.23 -20.11 19.63
C ASN A 22 -0.79 -21.05 20.28
N GLU A 23 -0.83 -21.12 21.61
CA GLU A 23 -1.78 -21.92 22.37
C GLU A 23 -3.22 -21.45 22.13
N GLU A 24 -3.45 -20.14 22.12
CA GLU A 24 -4.77 -19.58 21.79
C GLU A 24 -5.20 -19.89 20.36
N VAL A 25 -4.27 -19.90 19.39
CA VAL A 25 -4.55 -20.33 18.01
C VAL A 25 -4.89 -21.81 17.92
N LEU A 26 -4.16 -22.66 18.65
CA LEU A 26 -4.43 -24.10 18.72
C LEU A 26 -5.78 -24.38 19.37
N ASN A 27 -6.10 -23.69 20.46
CA ASN A 27 -7.38 -23.81 21.16
C ASN A 27 -8.55 -23.28 20.32
N TYR A 28 -8.33 -22.24 19.52
CA TYR A 28 -9.34 -21.74 18.57
C TYR A 28 -9.58 -22.72 17.41
N ASN A 29 -8.59 -23.53 17.05
CA ASN A 29 -8.66 -24.58 16.04
C ASN A 29 -9.28 -24.11 14.70
N PRO A 30 -8.68 -23.12 14.00
CA PRO A 30 -9.25 -22.55 12.79
C PRO A 30 -9.30 -23.55 11.62
N ASP A 31 -10.36 -23.48 10.81
CA ASP A 31 -10.44 -24.22 9.53
C ASP A 31 -9.50 -23.64 8.46
N ALA A 32 -9.19 -22.34 8.54
CA ALA A 32 -8.29 -21.65 7.64
C ALA A 32 -7.60 -20.44 8.30
N VAL A 33 -6.39 -20.13 7.84
CA VAL A 33 -5.57 -18.99 8.27
C VAL A 33 -5.22 -18.15 7.03
N PHE A 34 -5.71 -16.91 6.99
CA PHE A 34 -5.42 -15.95 5.92
C PHE A 34 -4.22 -15.10 6.29
N VAL A 35 -3.26 -14.99 5.36
CA VAL A 35 -1.95 -14.40 5.66
C VAL A 35 -1.54 -13.48 4.50
N PRO A 36 -1.30 -12.18 4.75
CA PRO A 36 -0.79 -11.26 3.73
C PRO A 36 0.75 -11.34 3.60
N GLY A 37 1.45 -11.85 4.62
CA GLY A 37 2.90 -12.05 4.63
C GLY A 37 3.33 -13.37 3.98
N ASN A 38 4.64 -13.56 3.81
CA ASN A 38 5.20 -14.71 3.07
C ASN A 38 5.43 -15.97 3.93
N VAL A 39 5.12 -15.92 5.22
CA VAL A 39 5.39 -16.98 6.21
C VAL A 39 4.20 -17.14 7.14
N VAL A 40 3.89 -18.38 7.50
CA VAL A 40 2.88 -18.73 8.50
C VAL A 40 3.40 -19.92 9.33
N PRO A 41 3.16 -19.97 10.66
CA PRO A 41 3.57 -21.11 11.47
C PRO A 41 2.95 -22.42 10.96
N HIS A 42 3.79 -23.37 10.53
CA HIS A 42 3.35 -24.61 9.90
C HIS A 42 2.50 -25.50 10.82
N PHE A 43 2.67 -25.37 12.14
CA PHE A 43 1.96 -26.14 13.16
C PHE A 43 0.59 -25.57 13.51
N TRP A 44 0.20 -24.42 12.94
CA TRP A 44 -1.16 -23.90 13.13
C TRP A 44 -2.20 -24.77 12.39
N PRO A 45 -3.39 -24.98 12.97
CA PRO A 45 -4.46 -25.76 12.34
C PRO A 45 -5.01 -25.05 11.08
N GLY A 46 -5.79 -25.78 10.29
CA GLY A 46 -6.51 -25.24 9.14
C GLY A 46 -5.69 -25.07 7.87
N LEU A 47 -6.35 -24.69 6.77
CA LEU A 47 -5.71 -24.39 5.49
C LEU A 47 -4.98 -23.05 5.52
N LYS A 48 -3.80 -22.99 4.90
CA LYS A 48 -2.93 -21.81 4.89
C LYS A 48 -3.16 -21.06 3.59
N VAL A 49 -3.75 -19.87 3.69
CA VAL A 49 -4.22 -19.08 2.55
C VAL A 49 -3.40 -17.80 2.42
N GLN A 50 -2.64 -17.69 1.32
CA GLN A 50 -1.89 -16.50 0.96
C GLN A 50 -2.80 -15.48 0.26
N ILE A 51 -2.89 -14.27 0.79
CA ILE A 51 -3.67 -13.16 0.21
C ILE A 51 -2.82 -11.98 -0.26
N PHE A 52 -1.49 -12.07 -0.10
CA PHE A 52 -0.48 -11.08 -0.47
C PHE A 52 -0.62 -9.73 0.24
N HIS A 53 0.46 -8.94 0.21
CA HIS A 53 0.54 -7.60 0.80
C HIS A 53 0.82 -6.51 -0.25
N GLY A 54 0.73 -6.85 -1.55
CA GLY A 54 0.97 -5.90 -2.64
C GLY A 54 0.67 -6.51 -4.01
N LEU A 55 0.57 -5.65 -5.01
CA LEU A 55 0.35 -5.99 -6.43
C LEU A 55 1.67 -6.08 -7.24
N ASP A 56 2.80 -6.12 -6.53
CA ASP A 56 4.14 -5.90 -7.05
C ASP A 56 4.80 -7.15 -7.64
N ASP A 57 4.16 -7.72 -8.66
CA ASP A 57 4.61 -8.98 -9.26
C ASP A 57 5.96 -8.87 -10.02
N GLU A 58 6.40 -7.65 -10.31
CA GLU A 58 7.69 -7.31 -10.94
C GLU A 58 8.89 -7.44 -9.96
N VAL A 59 8.64 -7.58 -8.66
CA VAL A 59 9.71 -7.68 -7.65
C VAL A 59 10.41 -9.04 -7.74
N ARG A 60 11.75 -9.02 -7.69
CA ARG A 60 12.56 -10.24 -7.72
C ARG A 60 12.17 -11.18 -6.56
N GLY A 61 11.82 -12.41 -6.91
CA GLY A 61 11.46 -13.45 -5.95
C GLY A 61 9.98 -13.46 -5.55
N PHE A 62 9.14 -12.60 -6.14
CA PHE A 62 7.69 -12.59 -5.90
C PHE A 62 7.03 -13.97 -6.13
N TYR A 63 7.53 -14.69 -7.14
CA TYR A 63 7.05 -16.03 -7.51
C TYR A 63 7.75 -17.18 -6.77
N ASN A 64 8.54 -16.90 -5.74
CA ASN A 64 9.19 -17.95 -4.95
C ASN A 64 8.17 -18.65 -4.04
N ILE A 65 8.04 -19.96 -4.17
CA ILE A 65 7.18 -20.78 -3.32
C ILE A 65 7.94 -21.22 -2.08
N THR A 66 7.49 -20.76 -0.91
CA THR A 66 8.07 -21.05 0.40
C THR A 66 7.59 -22.39 0.99
N GLY A 67 6.52 -22.97 0.43
CA GLY A 67 5.96 -24.25 0.90
C GLY A 67 5.02 -24.12 2.11
N PHE A 68 4.71 -22.91 2.57
CA PHE A 68 3.85 -22.70 3.73
C PHE A 68 2.34 -22.68 3.43
N PHE A 69 1.94 -22.53 2.16
CA PHE A 69 0.56 -22.23 1.78
C PHE A 69 -0.07 -23.35 0.96
N ASP A 70 -1.32 -23.66 1.29
CA ASP A 70 -2.17 -24.63 0.58
C ASP A 70 -2.92 -23.95 -0.58
N LEU A 71 -3.21 -22.65 -0.45
CA LEU A 71 -3.92 -21.86 -1.46
C LEU A 71 -3.27 -20.48 -1.62
N TYR A 72 -3.02 -20.10 -2.87
CA TYR A 72 -2.63 -18.75 -3.26
C TYR A 72 -3.81 -18.04 -3.93
N CYS A 73 -4.27 -16.96 -3.31
CA CYS A 73 -5.34 -16.08 -3.81
C CYS A 73 -4.71 -14.93 -4.62
N THR A 74 -4.59 -15.11 -5.93
CA THR A 74 -3.92 -14.17 -6.83
C THR A 74 -4.81 -12.98 -7.19
N THR A 75 -4.16 -11.85 -7.48
CA THR A 75 -4.86 -10.56 -7.59
C THR A 75 -5.35 -10.22 -9.00
N GLY A 76 -4.94 -10.98 -10.01
CA GLY A 76 -5.40 -10.83 -11.38
C GLY A 76 -4.71 -11.76 -12.38
N PRO A 77 -5.12 -11.73 -13.67
CA PRO A 77 -4.81 -12.78 -14.65
C PRO A 77 -3.31 -13.06 -14.84
N ALA A 78 -2.50 -12.00 -14.94
CA ALA A 78 -1.05 -12.15 -15.14
C ALA A 78 -0.36 -12.89 -13.98
N MET A 79 -0.81 -12.62 -12.74
CA MET A 79 -0.30 -13.30 -11.57
C MET A 79 -0.84 -14.73 -11.51
N THR A 80 -2.14 -14.91 -11.77
CA THR A 80 -2.82 -16.21 -11.78
C THR A 80 -2.16 -17.18 -12.76
N GLU A 81 -1.85 -16.73 -13.97
CA GLU A 81 -1.20 -17.55 -15.00
C GLU A 81 0.14 -18.09 -14.52
N LYS A 82 1.03 -17.20 -14.05
CA LYS A 82 2.37 -17.57 -13.57
C LYS A 82 2.31 -18.51 -12.36
N PHE A 83 1.46 -18.22 -11.37
CA PHE A 83 1.29 -19.11 -10.22
C PHE A 83 0.69 -20.46 -10.61
N SER A 84 -0.23 -20.49 -11.59
CA SER A 84 -0.83 -21.74 -12.06
C SER A 84 0.21 -22.66 -12.73
N ILE A 85 1.13 -22.10 -13.51
CA ILE A 85 2.27 -22.85 -14.07
C ILE A 85 3.11 -23.47 -12.95
N ILE A 86 3.43 -22.70 -11.92
CA ILE A 86 4.21 -23.19 -10.77
C ILE A 86 3.43 -24.26 -9.99
N ALA A 87 2.13 -24.08 -9.79
CA ALA A 87 1.27 -25.04 -9.12
C ALA A 87 1.20 -26.38 -9.86
N MET A 88 1.11 -26.37 -11.20
CA MET A 88 1.15 -27.60 -12.01
C MET A 88 2.45 -28.38 -11.85
N GLN A 89 3.57 -27.68 -11.69
CA GLN A 89 4.88 -28.31 -11.48
C GLN A 89 5.04 -28.87 -10.06
N LYS A 90 4.62 -28.10 -9.05
CA LYS A 90 4.86 -28.42 -7.63
C LYS A 90 3.78 -29.32 -6.99
N LYS A 91 2.54 -29.27 -7.50
CA LYS A 91 1.41 -30.15 -7.14
C LYS A 91 1.03 -30.22 -5.65
N HIS A 92 1.43 -29.24 -4.84
CA HIS A 92 1.15 -29.22 -3.40
C HIS A 92 0.35 -28.00 -2.93
N PHE A 93 -0.14 -27.17 -3.85
CA PHE A 93 -0.97 -26.00 -3.55
C PHE A 93 -1.92 -25.68 -4.71
N LEU A 94 -2.98 -24.94 -4.40
CA LEU A 94 -3.96 -24.44 -5.36
C LEU A 94 -3.76 -22.94 -5.62
N VAL A 95 -4.26 -22.50 -6.77
CA VAL A 95 -4.26 -21.09 -7.18
C VAL A 95 -5.68 -20.69 -7.55
N ARG A 96 -6.15 -19.56 -7.03
CA ARG A 96 -7.45 -18.97 -7.39
C ARG A 96 -7.30 -17.48 -7.57
N GLU A 97 -7.83 -16.98 -8.67
CA GLU A 97 -7.93 -15.54 -8.90
C GLU A 97 -9.09 -14.97 -8.08
N THR A 98 -8.78 -14.09 -7.15
CA THR A 98 -9.79 -13.51 -6.24
C THR A 98 -9.81 -11.99 -6.24
N GLY A 99 -8.87 -11.35 -6.95
CA GLY A 99 -8.58 -9.93 -6.71
C GLY A 99 -7.86 -9.72 -5.38
N TRP A 100 -7.75 -8.47 -4.95
CA TRP A 100 -7.07 -8.11 -3.70
C TRP A 100 -8.05 -7.47 -2.70
N PRO A 101 -8.36 -8.13 -1.55
CA PRO A 101 -9.37 -7.66 -0.61
C PRO A 101 -9.16 -6.24 -0.08
N LYS A 102 -7.91 -5.77 -0.08
CA LYS A 102 -7.59 -4.39 0.32
C LYS A 102 -8.29 -3.37 -0.59
N LEU A 103 -8.48 -3.68 -1.87
CA LEU A 103 -9.13 -2.79 -2.85
C LEU A 103 -10.66 -2.97 -2.94
N ASP A 104 -11.24 -3.92 -2.22
CA ASP A 104 -12.69 -4.14 -2.18
C ASP A 104 -13.50 -2.84 -1.95
N PRO A 105 -13.13 -1.94 -1.00
CA PRO A 105 -13.90 -0.72 -0.78
C PRO A 105 -13.90 0.23 -1.99
N VAL A 106 -12.83 0.21 -2.81
CA VAL A 106 -12.72 1.02 -4.03
C VAL A 106 -13.75 0.53 -5.05
N TYR A 107 -13.78 -0.77 -5.34
CA TYR A 107 -14.71 -1.36 -6.32
C TYR A 107 -16.16 -1.46 -5.84
N LYS A 108 -16.39 -1.40 -4.52
CA LYS A 108 -17.73 -1.33 -3.92
C LYS A 108 -18.24 0.11 -3.78
N ASN A 109 -17.56 1.10 -4.37
CA ASN A 109 -17.89 2.52 -4.29
C ASN A 109 -18.10 3.02 -2.85
N ARG A 110 -17.35 2.48 -1.88
CA ARG A 110 -17.42 2.93 -0.47
C ARG A 110 -16.74 4.29 -0.26
N TRP A 111 -15.89 4.68 -1.21
CA TRP A 111 -15.10 5.91 -1.16
C TRP A 111 -15.31 6.68 -2.47
N ILE A 112 -16.36 7.49 -2.50
CA ILE A 112 -16.67 8.37 -3.62
C ILE A 112 -15.71 9.55 -3.57
N PHE A 113 -15.13 9.93 -4.72
CA PHE A 113 -14.07 10.95 -4.79
C PHE A 113 -14.45 12.27 -4.11
N GLY A 114 -15.62 12.85 -4.44
CA GLY A 114 -16.08 14.12 -3.85
C GLY A 114 -16.16 14.05 -2.34
N ASP A 115 -16.90 13.07 -1.81
CA ASP A 115 -17.06 12.85 -0.38
C ASP A 115 -15.72 12.67 0.35
N GLN A 116 -14.78 11.93 -0.25
CA GLN A 116 -13.45 11.74 0.34
C GLN A 116 -12.59 12.99 0.25
N LYS A 117 -12.66 13.73 -0.85
CA LYS A 117 -11.94 14.99 -1.01
C LYS A 117 -12.41 16.01 0.04
N ASP A 118 -13.72 16.16 0.21
CA ASP A 118 -14.31 17.05 1.22
C ASP A 118 -13.90 16.60 2.64
N GLN A 119 -13.92 15.30 2.93
CA GLN A 119 -13.43 14.77 4.20
C GLN A 119 -11.96 15.10 4.45
N LEU A 120 -11.08 14.97 3.45
CA LEU A 120 -9.66 15.34 3.58
C LEU A 120 -9.48 16.84 3.78
N ILE A 121 -10.28 17.66 3.09
CA ILE A 121 -10.29 19.12 3.24
C ILE A 121 -10.64 19.50 4.68
N ASP A 122 -11.72 18.94 5.22
CA ASP A 122 -12.18 19.21 6.58
C ASP A 122 -11.20 18.66 7.62
N GLN A 123 -10.75 17.40 7.46
CA GLN A 123 -9.87 16.73 8.41
C GLN A 123 -8.52 17.44 8.57
N TYR A 124 -8.00 18.00 7.48
CA TYR A 124 -6.66 18.57 7.44
C TYR A 124 -6.66 20.10 7.26
N GLU A 125 -7.82 20.75 7.30
CA GLU A 125 -8.01 22.19 7.14
C GLU A 125 -7.35 22.72 5.84
N LEU A 126 -7.58 22.01 4.73
CA LEU A 126 -7.01 22.34 3.43
C LEU A 126 -7.88 23.38 2.71
N ASN A 127 -7.33 24.00 1.66
CA ASN A 127 -8.11 24.96 0.86
C ASN A 127 -9.08 24.21 -0.08
N PRO A 128 -10.41 24.39 0.03
CA PRO A 128 -11.38 23.66 -0.78
C PRO A 128 -11.29 23.94 -2.29
N GLU A 129 -10.73 25.09 -2.67
CA GLU A 129 -10.59 25.50 -4.07
C GLU A 129 -9.36 24.88 -4.77
N LEU A 130 -8.47 24.23 -4.01
CA LEU A 130 -7.22 23.69 -4.55
C LEU A 130 -7.29 22.17 -4.75
N PRO A 131 -6.72 21.64 -5.85
CA PRO A 131 -6.55 20.20 -6.03
C PRO A 131 -5.61 19.59 -4.98
N ILE A 132 -5.87 18.34 -4.59
CA ILE A 132 -5.10 17.58 -3.62
C ILE A 132 -4.08 16.68 -4.34
N ILE A 133 -2.81 16.85 -3.98
CA ILE A 133 -1.70 15.99 -4.36
C ILE A 133 -1.35 15.07 -3.18
N LEU A 134 -1.41 13.76 -3.41
CA LEU A 134 -0.83 12.76 -2.51
C LEU A 134 0.61 12.47 -2.91
N TYR A 135 1.57 12.75 -2.03
CA TYR A 135 2.94 12.28 -2.17
C TYR A 135 3.23 11.11 -1.22
N ALA A 136 3.56 9.95 -1.78
CA ALA A 136 3.83 8.72 -1.01
C ALA A 136 5.09 7.98 -1.49
N PRO A 137 6.29 8.35 -1.01
CA PRO A 137 7.55 7.76 -1.46
C PRO A 137 7.86 6.39 -0.80
N THR A 138 8.67 5.57 -1.48
CA THR A 138 9.20 4.30 -0.91
C THR A 138 10.13 4.61 0.27
N PHE A 139 10.20 3.73 1.29
CA PHE A 139 11.02 3.94 2.49
C PHE A 139 12.53 3.63 2.38
N PRO A 140 13.00 2.60 1.64
CA PRO A 140 14.42 2.26 1.62
C PRO A 140 15.22 3.39 1.00
N ARG A 141 16.30 3.81 1.66
CA ARG A 141 17.14 4.94 1.22
C ARG A 141 17.63 4.83 -0.22
N LYS A 142 17.85 3.62 -0.73
CA LYS A 142 18.29 3.37 -2.11
C LYS A 142 17.23 3.73 -3.17
N TYR A 143 15.96 3.69 -2.80
CA TYR A 143 14.83 3.77 -3.73
C TYR A 143 13.91 4.97 -3.48
N THR A 144 14.08 5.65 -2.35
CA THR A 144 13.20 6.74 -1.95
C THR A 144 13.46 8.00 -2.78
N SER A 145 12.39 8.63 -3.26
CA SER A 145 12.42 9.97 -3.85
C SER A 145 12.39 11.09 -2.79
N ALA A 146 12.13 10.76 -1.52
CA ALA A 146 11.84 11.74 -0.47
C ALA A 146 12.94 12.78 -0.29
N GLN A 147 14.21 12.39 -0.40
CA GLN A 147 15.31 13.35 -0.28
C GLN A 147 15.49 14.18 -1.56
N ASN A 148 15.30 13.57 -2.73
CA ASN A 148 15.49 14.21 -4.03
C ASN A 148 14.40 15.26 -4.33
N LEU A 149 13.15 15.01 -3.90
CA LEU A 149 12.02 15.89 -4.16
C LEU A 149 11.75 16.92 -3.06
N LEU A 150 12.47 16.87 -1.93
CA LEU A 150 12.22 17.75 -0.78
C LEU A 150 12.27 19.24 -1.18
N ASP A 151 13.31 19.66 -1.90
CA ASP A 151 13.48 21.06 -2.30
C ASP A 151 12.46 21.50 -3.37
N ALA A 152 12.07 20.58 -4.26
CA ALA A 152 11.03 20.86 -5.27
C ALA A 152 9.67 21.05 -4.60
N ILE A 153 9.28 20.12 -3.72
CA ILE A 153 8.04 20.21 -2.94
C ILE A 153 8.05 21.47 -2.06
N LYS A 154 9.18 21.80 -1.43
CA LYS A 154 9.31 23.04 -0.64
C LYS A 154 9.00 24.30 -1.45
N LYS A 155 9.36 24.34 -2.75
CA LYS A 155 9.06 25.46 -3.65
C LYS A 155 7.62 25.46 -4.14
N LEU A 156 7.01 24.27 -4.30
CA LEU A 156 5.67 24.09 -4.86
C LEU A 156 4.55 24.06 -3.81
N LYS A 157 4.88 23.97 -2.52
CA LYS A 157 3.89 23.83 -1.42
C LYS A 157 2.94 25.02 -1.23
N ASN A 158 3.10 26.12 -1.96
CA ASN A 158 2.32 27.34 -1.76
C ASN A 158 1.37 27.60 -2.95
N GLY A 159 0.08 27.76 -2.65
CA GLY A 159 -0.86 28.54 -3.47
C GLY A 159 -1.37 27.91 -4.77
N LYS A 160 -1.05 26.65 -5.09
CA LYS A 160 -1.58 25.96 -6.28
C LYS A 160 -2.20 24.60 -6.01
N TYR A 161 -1.74 23.92 -4.96
CA TYR A 161 -2.15 22.56 -4.63
C TYR A 161 -2.17 22.41 -3.12
N ASN A 162 -3.10 21.60 -2.62
CA ASN A 162 -2.99 21.00 -1.31
C ASN A 162 -2.09 19.78 -1.41
N TRP A 163 -1.19 19.59 -0.46
CA TRP A 163 -0.24 18.49 -0.40
C TRP A 163 -0.52 17.64 0.82
N ILE A 164 -0.78 16.35 0.60
CA ILE A 164 -0.81 15.33 1.64
C ILE A 164 0.43 14.46 1.45
N ILE A 165 1.33 14.49 2.43
CA ILE A 165 2.54 13.67 2.43
C ILE A 165 2.29 12.46 3.34
N LYS A 166 2.34 11.26 2.77
CA LYS A 166 2.14 10.02 3.53
C LYS A 166 3.35 9.10 3.42
N PHE A 167 4.03 8.91 4.55
CA PHE A 167 5.17 7.99 4.64
C PHE A 167 4.75 6.58 5.07
N HIS A 168 5.53 5.59 4.64
CA HIS A 168 5.50 4.25 5.23
C HIS A 168 6.05 4.30 6.66
N SER A 169 5.57 3.46 7.57
CA SER A 169 5.98 3.44 8.99
C SER A 169 7.47 3.14 9.22
N LEU A 170 8.11 2.49 8.23
CA LEU A 170 9.56 2.21 8.22
C LEU A 170 10.40 3.36 7.62
N MET A 171 9.80 4.48 7.23
CA MET A 171 10.55 5.63 6.72
C MET A 171 11.47 6.22 7.79
N ASP A 172 12.66 6.65 7.37
CA ASP A 172 13.63 7.31 8.24
C ASP A 172 13.01 8.54 8.93
N LYS A 173 13.03 8.56 10.27
CA LYS A 173 12.42 9.63 11.06
C LYS A 173 12.98 11.02 10.71
N SER A 174 14.27 11.12 10.39
CA SER A 174 14.86 12.41 10.03
C SER A 174 14.32 12.95 8.70
N VAL A 175 13.93 12.06 7.78
CA VAL A 175 13.24 12.45 6.54
C VAL A 175 11.83 12.93 6.85
N GLN A 176 11.08 12.21 7.69
CA GLN A 176 9.74 12.60 8.09
C GLN A 176 9.73 13.99 8.76
N GLU A 177 10.65 14.24 9.69
CA GLU A 177 10.75 15.53 10.39
C GLU A 177 11.10 16.69 9.46
N ARG A 178 11.92 16.47 8.42
CA ARG A 178 12.18 17.50 7.40
C ARG A 178 10.93 17.88 6.62
N TYR A 179 10.05 16.92 6.32
CA TYR A 179 8.79 17.22 5.65
C TYR A 179 7.77 17.85 6.60
N LYS A 180 7.74 17.46 7.88
CA LYS A 180 6.89 18.11 8.89
C LYS A 180 7.23 19.61 9.04
N GLN A 181 8.50 19.96 8.96
CA GLN A 181 8.92 21.37 8.93
C GLN A 181 8.42 22.17 7.71
N LEU A 182 7.88 21.50 6.69
CA LEU A 182 7.27 22.15 5.53
C LEU A 182 5.77 22.40 5.69
N GLU A 183 5.12 21.87 6.72
CA GLU A 183 3.68 22.01 6.93
C GLU A 183 3.24 23.48 6.98
N ASN A 184 2.10 23.76 6.36
CA ASN A 184 1.44 25.07 6.29
C ASN A 184 -0.02 24.87 5.85
N GLU A 185 -0.78 25.92 5.59
CA GLU A 185 -2.19 25.87 5.15
C GLU A 185 -2.46 25.00 3.91
N ASN A 186 -1.44 24.65 3.11
CA ASN A 186 -1.59 23.81 1.91
C ASN A 186 -0.72 22.54 1.95
N LEU A 187 -0.06 22.20 3.06
CA LEU A 187 0.77 21.00 3.17
C LEU A 187 0.64 20.36 4.55
N ARG A 188 0.34 19.06 4.55
CA ARG A 188 0.17 18.23 5.75
C ARG A 188 0.92 16.92 5.60
N VAL A 189 1.63 16.51 6.64
CA VAL A 189 2.28 15.21 6.77
C VAL A 189 1.41 14.35 7.67
N VAL A 190 0.83 13.29 7.09
CA VAL A 190 -0.24 12.51 7.76
C VAL A 190 0.25 11.12 8.14
N ASP A 191 -0.26 10.58 9.26
CA ASP A 191 0.11 9.27 9.77
C ASP A 191 -1.04 8.25 9.79
N GLU A 192 -1.81 8.19 8.70
CA GLU A 192 -2.92 7.24 8.56
C GLU A 192 -2.47 5.81 8.25
N LEU A 193 -3.05 4.78 8.86
CA LEU A 193 -2.69 3.39 8.53
C LEU A 193 -3.17 2.98 7.15
N ASN A 194 -4.39 3.40 6.79
CA ASN A 194 -4.98 3.09 5.50
C ASN A 194 -4.82 4.28 4.56
N ILE A 195 -4.02 4.10 3.51
CA ILE A 195 -3.78 5.13 2.49
C ILE A 195 -4.94 5.28 1.50
N LEU A 196 -5.82 4.27 1.38
CA LEU A 196 -6.83 4.26 0.32
C LEU A 196 -7.88 5.39 0.41
N PRO A 197 -8.36 5.83 1.59
CA PRO A 197 -9.20 7.02 1.71
C PRO A 197 -8.49 8.28 1.18
N ILE A 198 -7.20 8.43 1.51
CA ILE A 198 -6.39 9.55 1.02
C ILE A 198 -6.26 9.49 -0.50
N MET A 199 -5.93 8.31 -1.05
CA MET A 199 -5.92 8.09 -2.50
C MET A 199 -7.28 8.43 -3.11
N ALA A 200 -8.36 7.95 -2.51
CA ALA A 200 -9.73 8.16 -2.97
C ALA A 200 -10.07 9.65 -3.07
N GLY A 201 -9.62 10.50 -2.15
CA GLY A 201 -9.83 11.96 -2.20
C GLY A 201 -8.75 12.78 -2.92
N SER A 202 -7.69 12.18 -3.46
CA SER A 202 -6.56 12.93 -4.07
C SER A 202 -6.69 13.08 -5.58
N ASP A 203 -6.63 14.30 -6.12
CA ASP A 203 -6.67 14.56 -7.56
C ASP A 203 -5.48 13.95 -8.31
N ILE A 204 -4.30 13.94 -7.69
CA ILE A 204 -3.04 13.46 -8.29
C ILE A 204 -2.27 12.66 -7.24
N MET A 205 -1.58 11.60 -7.68
CA MET A 205 -0.57 10.93 -6.87
C MET A 205 0.83 11.12 -7.43
N ILE A 206 1.78 11.46 -6.56
CA ILE A 206 3.21 11.43 -6.82
C ILE A 206 3.84 10.33 -5.97
N THR A 207 4.66 9.49 -6.58
CA THR A 207 5.42 8.46 -5.88
C THR A 207 6.73 8.17 -6.63
N ASP A 208 7.37 7.05 -6.33
CA ASP A 208 8.60 6.58 -6.98
C ASP A 208 8.40 5.11 -7.40
N THR A 209 9.29 4.20 -7.02
CA THR A 209 9.16 2.77 -7.32
C THR A 209 8.25 2.02 -6.34
N SER A 210 7.40 2.73 -5.60
CA SER A 210 6.55 2.14 -4.57
C SER A 210 5.42 1.29 -5.14
N SER A 211 4.99 0.29 -4.38
CA SER A 211 3.85 -0.57 -4.73
C SER A 211 2.53 0.18 -4.75
N VAL A 212 2.44 1.26 -3.99
CA VAL A 212 1.23 2.09 -3.88
C VAL A 212 0.83 2.74 -5.21
N ALA A 213 1.75 2.83 -6.17
CA ALA A 213 1.43 3.21 -7.54
C ALA A 213 0.34 2.32 -8.15
N TYR A 214 0.41 1.00 -7.93
CA TYR A 214 -0.60 0.05 -8.43
C TYR A 214 -1.93 0.17 -7.68
N GLU A 215 -1.89 0.53 -6.40
CA GLU A 215 -3.10 0.79 -5.61
C GLU A 215 -3.86 2.04 -6.07
N PHE A 216 -3.17 2.98 -6.72
CA PHE A 216 -3.77 4.22 -7.20
C PHE A 216 -4.42 4.10 -8.59
N LEU A 217 -3.96 3.16 -9.43
CA LEU A 217 -4.49 2.99 -10.79
C LEU A 217 -6.02 2.78 -10.86
N PRO A 218 -6.67 2.01 -9.96
CA PRO A 218 -8.12 1.84 -9.98
C PRO A 218 -8.93 3.13 -9.85
N PHE A 219 -8.32 4.21 -9.36
CA PHE A 219 -8.99 5.51 -9.24
C PHE A 219 -8.98 6.34 -10.54
N ASP A 220 -8.30 5.86 -11.59
CA ASP A 220 -8.26 6.48 -12.92
C ASP A 220 -7.89 7.98 -12.89
N ARG A 221 -6.80 8.29 -12.18
CA ARG A 221 -6.30 9.66 -11.97
C ARG A 221 -4.82 9.79 -12.29
N PRO A 222 -4.33 11.02 -12.57
CA PRO A 222 -2.94 11.24 -12.90
C PRO A 222 -1.97 10.69 -11.84
N LEU A 223 -1.06 9.83 -12.29
CA LEU A 223 0.04 9.28 -11.51
C LEU A 223 1.36 9.82 -12.05
N VAL A 224 2.14 10.46 -11.19
CA VAL A 224 3.51 10.89 -11.47
C VAL A 224 4.46 10.00 -10.66
N THR A 225 5.51 9.50 -11.31
CA THR A 225 6.53 8.71 -10.64
C THR A 225 7.89 9.38 -10.83
N PHE A 226 8.76 9.31 -9.81
CA PHE A 226 10.12 9.85 -9.88
C PHE A 226 11.14 8.71 -10.01
N GLN A 227 11.90 8.74 -11.10
CA GLN A 227 12.97 7.76 -11.39
C GLN A 227 12.54 6.31 -11.15
N ALA A 228 11.30 5.97 -11.50
CA ALA A 228 10.77 4.65 -11.24
C ALA A 228 11.57 3.59 -12.00
N ILE A 229 12.09 2.60 -11.26
CA ILE A 229 12.86 1.49 -11.85
C ILE A 229 11.93 0.39 -12.39
N ALA A 230 10.73 0.29 -11.82
CA ALA A 230 9.63 -0.56 -12.24
C ALA A 230 8.46 0.33 -12.70
N ARG A 231 7.47 -0.22 -13.43
CA ARG A 231 6.18 0.48 -13.67
C ARG A 231 6.27 1.80 -14.45
N LYS A 232 7.32 2.00 -15.25
CA LYS A 232 7.61 3.27 -15.96
C LYS A 232 6.48 3.75 -16.89
N ASN A 233 5.63 2.84 -17.35
CA ASN A 233 4.51 3.11 -18.25
C ASN A 233 3.16 3.26 -17.53
N LYS A 234 3.13 3.20 -16.20
CA LYS A 234 1.88 3.31 -15.41
C LYS A 234 1.52 4.74 -15.04
N GLY A 235 2.43 5.69 -15.28
CA GLY A 235 2.25 7.11 -15.03
C GLY A 235 3.32 7.93 -15.76
N ILE A 236 3.33 9.23 -15.53
CA ILE A 236 4.35 10.13 -16.05
C ILE A 236 5.61 9.96 -15.20
N ASN A 237 6.66 9.34 -15.75
CA ASN A 237 7.90 9.07 -15.03
C ASN A 237 8.92 10.19 -15.23
N ILE A 238 8.97 11.15 -14.30
CA ILE A 238 9.93 12.26 -14.31
C ILE A 238 11.32 11.79 -13.85
N GLN A 239 12.37 12.41 -14.42
CA GLN A 239 13.76 12.01 -14.12
C GLN A 239 14.47 13.01 -13.20
N ASN A 240 14.06 14.27 -13.19
CA ASN A 240 14.68 15.36 -12.45
C ASN A 240 13.64 16.08 -11.56
N PRO A 241 14.03 16.58 -10.37
CA PRO A 241 13.12 17.31 -9.50
C PRO A 241 12.52 18.58 -10.11
N THR A 242 13.13 19.12 -11.17
CA THR A 242 12.63 20.32 -11.90
C THR A 242 11.49 20.02 -12.87
N GLU A 243 11.19 18.74 -13.13
CA GLU A 243 10.07 18.31 -13.96
C GLU A 243 8.77 18.14 -13.13
N LEU A 244 8.87 18.26 -11.80
CA LEU A 244 7.74 18.26 -10.88
C LEU A 244 7.00 19.60 -10.92
#